data_AF-A0A392PP08-F1
#
_entry.id   AF-A0A392PP08-F1
#
_cell.length_a   1.000
_cell.length_b   1.000
_cell.length_c   1.000
_cell.angle_alpha   90.00
_cell.angle_beta   90.00
_cell.angle_gamma   90.00
#
_symmetry.space_group_name_H-M   'P 1'
#
loop_
_entity.id
_entity.type
_entity.pdbx_description
1 polymer ?
#
loop_
_entity_poly.entity_id
_entity_poly.type
_entity_poly.pdbx_seq_one_letter_code
_entity_poly.pdbx_strand_id
1 'polypeptide(L)'
;EDDYLSRLPVSIINSWYQREGYLKSMADLIEKELQSFSEPMEAMIFFSAHGVPVSYVENAGDPYRDQMEECIFLIMQELKARGINNEHTLAYQSRVGPVQWLKPYTDEVLVELGQKGVKSLLAVPV
;
A
#
# COMPACT_ATOMS: atom_id res chain seq x y z
N GLU A 1 31.89 -18.55 10.95
CA GLU A 1 31.71 -17.62 9.83
C GLU A 1 32.79 -17.90 8.79
N ASP A 2 32.48 -17.75 7.50
CA ASP A 2 33.45 -17.95 6.42
C ASP A 2 34.30 -16.67 6.27
N ASP A 3 35.59 -16.78 6.60
CA ASP A 3 36.57 -15.68 6.58
C ASP A 3 36.75 -15.03 5.20
N TYR A 4 36.40 -15.73 4.12
CA TYR A 4 36.47 -15.20 2.77
C TYR A 4 35.25 -14.32 2.48
N LEU A 5 34.05 -14.77 2.86
CA LEU A 5 32.80 -14.05 2.60
C LEU A 5 32.65 -12.80 3.48
N SER A 6 33.19 -12.81 4.71
CA SER A 6 33.13 -11.66 5.64
C SER A 6 33.91 -10.43 5.16
N ARG A 7 34.79 -10.58 4.17
CA ARG A 7 35.65 -9.51 3.63
C ARG A 7 35.12 -8.88 2.35
N LEU A 8 34.05 -9.41 1.76
CA LEU A 8 33.47 -8.86 0.54
C LEU A 8 32.76 -7.54 0.86
N PRO A 9 32.97 -6.46 0.07
CA PRO A 9 32.23 -5.22 0.26
C PRO A 9 30.75 -5.47 -0.02
N VAL A 10 29.91 -5.22 0.98
CA VAL A 10 28.45 -5.34 0.87
C VAL A 10 27.84 -3.94 0.80
N SER A 11 26.87 -3.76 -0.09
CA SER A 11 26.01 -2.58 -0.12
C SER A 11 24.57 -3.04 -0.03
N ILE A 12 23.81 -2.47 0.91
CA ILE A 12 22.42 -2.85 1.19
C ILE A 12 21.54 -1.63 0.89
N ILE A 13 20.51 -1.85 0.07
CA ILE A 13 19.42 -0.88 -0.11
C ILE A 13 18.33 -1.28 0.87
N ASN A 14 18.26 -0.58 2.02
CA ASN A 14 17.33 -0.94 3.09
C ASN A 14 15.86 -0.70 2.72
N SER A 15 15.58 0.34 1.94
CA SER A 15 14.22 0.69 1.48
C SER A 15 14.27 1.51 0.20
N TRP A 16 13.16 1.52 -0.55
CA TRP A 16 13.05 2.18 -1.86
C TRP A 16 11.63 2.66 -2.21
N TYR A 17 10.72 2.67 -1.24
CA TYR A 17 9.29 3.00 -1.43
C TYR A 17 9.06 4.41 -2.02
N GLN A 18 9.92 5.37 -1.71
CA GLN A 18 9.85 6.75 -2.22
C GLN A 18 10.53 6.96 -3.59
N ARG A 19 11.03 5.90 -4.24
CA ARG A 19 11.75 6.06 -5.51
C ARG A 19 10.81 6.56 -6.59
N GLU A 20 11.17 7.67 -7.22
CA GLU A 20 10.38 8.32 -8.28
C GLU A 20 9.90 7.35 -9.37
N GLY A 21 10.78 6.47 -9.86
CA GLY A 21 10.40 5.47 -10.87
C GLY A 21 9.32 4.51 -10.41
N TYR A 22 9.36 4.07 -9.15
CA TYR A 22 8.33 3.21 -8.57
C TYR A 22 6.99 3.94 -8.43
N LEU A 23 7.01 5.15 -7.86
CA LEU A 23 5.82 5.98 -7.68
C LEU A 23 5.11 6.26 -9.00
N LYS A 24 5.87 6.62 -10.05
CA LYS A 24 5.34 6.84 -11.39
C LYS A 24 4.77 5.57 -12.01
N SER A 25 5.47 4.44 -11.90
CA SER A 25 4.96 3.17 -12.41
C SER A 25 3.66 2.73 -11.72
N MET A 26 3.54 2.93 -10.41
CA MET A 26 2.30 2.66 -9.68
C MET A 26 1.17 3.59 -10.16
N ALA A 27 1.44 4.89 -10.29
CA ALA A 27 0.47 5.83 -10.81
C ALA A 27 0.03 5.49 -12.25
N ASP A 28 0.96 5.10 -13.13
CA ASP A 28 0.67 4.68 -14.50
C ASP A 28 -0.29 3.47 -14.54
N LEU A 29 -0.06 2.48 -13.67
CA LEU A 29 -0.89 1.28 -13.58
C LEU A 29 -2.28 1.61 -13.04
N ILE A 30 -2.37 2.44 -11.99
CA ILE A 30 -3.64 2.86 -11.39
C ILE A 30 -4.46 3.66 -12.41
N GLU A 31 -3.85 4.65 -13.05
CA GLU A 31 -4.50 5.47 -14.08
C GLU A 31 -5.04 4.61 -15.23
N LYS A 32 -4.22 3.67 -15.71
CA LYS A 32 -4.63 2.75 -16.77
C LYS A 32 -5.81 1.88 -16.34
N GLU A 33 -5.80 1.34 -15.13
CA GLU A 33 -6.87 0.45 -14.68
C GLU A 33 -8.16 1.23 -14.39
N LEU A 34 -8.07 2.47 -13.88
CA LEU A 34 -9.23 3.35 -13.69
C LEU A 34 -9.99 3.58 -15.00
N GLN A 35 -9.30 3.68 -16.14
CA GLN A 35 -9.93 3.86 -17.45
C GLN A 35 -10.78 2.66 -17.91
N SER A 36 -10.66 1.49 -17.26
CA SER A 36 -11.50 0.33 -17.55
C SER A 36 -12.91 0.42 -16.93
N PHE A 37 -13.11 1.31 -15.97
CA PHE A 37 -14.40 1.53 -15.32
C PHE A 37 -15.33 2.38 -16.19
N SER A 38 -16.64 2.16 -16.08
CA SER A 38 -17.62 3.01 -16.78
C SER A 38 -17.63 4.45 -16.28
N GLU A 39 -17.41 4.63 -14.98
CA GLU A 39 -17.31 5.93 -14.30
C GLU A 39 -15.97 6.00 -13.54
N PRO A 40 -14.84 6.25 -14.23
CA PRO A 40 -13.50 6.20 -13.63
C PRO A 40 -13.34 7.11 -12.41
N MET A 41 -13.96 8.30 -12.40
CA MET A 41 -13.83 9.27 -11.32
C MET A 41 -14.57 8.88 -10.03
N GLU A 42 -15.53 7.94 -10.12
CA GLU A 42 -16.30 7.47 -8.96
C GLU A 42 -15.69 6.24 -8.29
N ALA A 43 -14.70 5.60 -8.92
CA ALA A 43 -14.07 4.40 -8.38
C ALA A 43 -13.25 4.71 -7.12
N MET A 44 -13.46 3.92 -6.06
CA MET A 44 -12.64 3.97 -4.84
C MET A 44 -11.31 3.29 -5.10
N ILE A 45 -10.20 3.98 -4.89
CA ILE A 45 -8.86 3.35 -4.90
C ILE A 45 -8.64 2.66 -3.55
N PHE A 46 -8.48 1.36 -3.56
CA PHE A 46 -8.34 0.55 -2.36
C PHE A 46 -6.95 -0.07 -2.30
N PHE A 47 -6.06 0.54 -1.53
CA PHE A 47 -4.73 -0.01 -1.28
C PHE A 47 -4.82 -1.19 -0.30
N SER A 48 -4.27 -2.33 -0.70
CA SER A 48 -4.27 -3.56 0.10
C SER A 48 -2.85 -4.01 0.37
N ALA A 49 -2.34 -3.67 1.54
CA ALA A 49 -1.01 -4.04 2.01
C ALA A 49 -1.05 -5.33 2.83
N HIS A 50 0.05 -6.10 2.87
CA HIS A 50 0.10 -7.27 3.76
C HIS A 50 0.06 -6.80 5.22
N GLY A 51 -0.74 -7.45 6.07
CA GLY A 51 -0.75 -7.14 7.49
C GLY A 51 0.55 -7.55 8.17
N VAL A 52 0.87 -6.90 9.28
CA VAL A 52 1.89 -7.36 10.22
C VAL A 52 1.32 -7.33 11.65
N PRO A 53 1.82 -8.17 12.58
CA PRO A 53 1.45 -8.08 13.98
C PRO A 53 1.75 -6.69 14.54
N VAL A 54 0.83 -6.13 15.34
CA VAL A 54 1.00 -4.79 15.95
C VAL A 54 2.27 -4.70 16.77
N SER A 55 2.65 -5.79 17.44
CA SER A 55 3.88 -5.85 18.24
C SER A 55 5.15 -5.57 17.44
N TYR A 56 5.18 -5.83 16.12
CA TYR A 56 6.37 -5.55 15.31
C TYR A 56 6.55 -4.05 15.12
N VAL A 57 5.46 -3.32 14.89
CA VAL A 57 5.50 -1.87 14.76
C VAL A 57 5.72 -1.19 16.11
N GLU A 58 4.93 -1.54 17.13
CA GLU A 58 4.94 -0.81 18.40
C GLU A 58 6.13 -1.18 19.30
N ASN A 59 6.49 -2.47 19.40
CA ASN A 59 7.52 -2.92 20.33
C ASN A 59 8.89 -3.05 19.67
N ALA A 60 8.95 -3.45 18.39
CA ALA A 60 10.21 -3.65 17.67
C ALA A 60 10.60 -2.45 16.79
N GLY A 61 9.72 -1.44 16.65
CA GLY A 61 10.01 -0.23 15.88
C GLY A 61 10.08 -0.47 14.37
N ASP A 62 9.37 -1.48 13.87
CA ASP A 62 9.32 -1.78 12.45
C ASP A 62 8.75 -0.59 11.65
N PRO A 63 9.49 -0.02 10.68
CA PRO A 63 9.06 1.15 9.93
C PRO A 63 7.99 0.85 8.88
N TYR A 64 7.57 -0.42 8.72
CA TYR A 64 6.66 -0.87 7.67
C TYR A 64 5.39 -0.03 7.55
N ARG A 65 4.71 0.26 8.66
CA ARG A 65 3.47 1.05 8.63
C ARG A 65 3.73 2.44 8.05
N ASP A 66 4.71 3.13 8.60
CA ASP A 66 4.99 4.52 8.26
C ASP A 66 5.51 4.63 6.80
N GLN A 67 6.34 3.68 6.37
CA GLN A 67 6.79 3.60 4.96
C GLN A 67 5.64 3.31 4.00
N MET A 68 4.68 2.47 4.39
CA MET A 68 3.53 2.14 3.55
C MET A 68 2.59 3.34 3.41
N GLU A 69 2.28 4.01 4.52
CA GLU A 69 1.46 5.23 4.53
C GLU A 69 2.10 6.36 3.71
N GLU A 70 3.41 6.58 3.87
CA GLU A 70 4.15 7.57 3.08
C GLU A 70 4.20 7.20 1.59
N CYS A 71 4.42 5.92 1.27
CA CYS A 71 4.42 5.45 -0.12
C CYS A 71 3.07 5.74 -0.81
N ILE A 72 1.96 5.41 -0.14
CA ILE A 72 0.61 5.64 -0.67
C ILE A 72 0.36 7.13 -0.82
N PHE A 73 0.75 7.93 0.17
CA PHE A 73 0.66 9.39 0.08
C PHE A 73 1.39 9.94 -1.14
N LEU A 74 2.61 9.46 -1.43
CA LEU A 74 3.39 9.87 -2.59
C LEU A 74 2.77 9.41 -3.92
N ILE A 75 2.23 8.19 -3.98
CA ILE A 75 1.48 7.68 -5.16
C ILE A 75 0.25 8.56 -5.41
N MET A 76 -0.52 8.87 -4.37
CA MET A 76 -1.71 9.71 -4.49
C MET A 76 -1.38 11.16 -4.87
N GLN A 77 -0.24 11.69 -4.43
CA GLN A 77 0.25 13.00 -4.90
C GLN A 77 0.58 12.99 -6.39
N GLU A 78 1.24 11.95 -6.88
CA GLU A 78 1.54 11.79 -8.31
C GLU A 78 0.24 11.68 -9.13
N LEU A 79 -0.73 10.88 -8.68
CA LEU A 79 -2.06 10.78 -9.32
C LEU A 79 -2.78 12.14 -9.35
N LYS A 80 -2.75 12.88 -8.24
CA LYS A 80 -3.34 14.21 -8.15
C LYS A 80 -2.68 15.19 -9.12
N ALA A 81 -1.36 15.14 -9.28
CA ALA A 81 -0.63 15.95 -10.25
C ALA A 81 -1.04 15.66 -11.71
N ARG A 82 -1.56 14.45 -11.98
CA ARG A 82 -2.11 14.03 -13.27
C ARG A 82 -3.60 14.33 -13.44
N GLY A 83 -4.24 14.96 -12.44
CA GLY A 83 -5.66 15.30 -12.46
C GLY A 83 -6.59 14.20 -11.95
N ILE A 84 -6.05 13.12 -11.40
CA ILE A 84 -6.82 12.01 -10.82
C ILE A 84 -7.07 12.31 -9.34
N ASN A 85 -8.33 12.53 -8.97
CA ASN A 85 -8.74 12.96 -7.62
C ASN A 85 -9.69 11.94 -6.95
N ASN A 86 -9.58 10.67 -7.33
CA ASN A 86 -10.35 9.60 -6.72
C ASN A 86 -10.10 9.51 -5.21
N GLU A 87 -11.16 9.20 -4.47
CA GLU A 87 -11.05 8.82 -3.06
C GLU A 87 -10.21 7.54 -2.92
N HIS A 88 -9.47 7.45 -1.82
CA HIS A 88 -8.65 6.28 -1.53
C HIS A 88 -8.74 5.83 -0.08
N THR A 89 -8.43 4.57 0.16
CA THR A 89 -8.25 4.02 1.51
C THR A 89 -7.17 2.94 1.52
N LEU A 90 -6.64 2.65 2.70
CA LEU A 90 -5.66 1.60 2.96
C LEU A 90 -6.27 0.59 3.92
N ALA A 91 -6.12 -0.69 3.59
CA ALA A 91 -6.40 -1.79 4.50
C ALA A 91 -5.31 -2.86 4.46
N TYR A 92 -5.26 -3.66 5.51
CA TYR A 92 -4.28 -4.73 5.71
C TYR A 92 -4.94 -6.11 5.58
N GLN A 93 -4.35 -6.96 4.74
CA GLN A 93 -4.85 -8.29 4.43
C GLN A 93 -4.03 -9.40 5.10
N SER A 94 -4.51 -10.65 4.97
CA SER A 94 -3.75 -11.87 5.34
C SER A 94 -3.41 -12.04 6.83
N ARG A 95 -4.28 -11.54 7.74
CA ARG A 95 -4.15 -11.83 9.18
C ARG A 95 -4.31 -13.33 9.47
N VAL A 96 -3.43 -13.88 10.33
CA VAL A 96 -3.50 -15.27 10.78
C VAL A 96 -3.30 -15.39 12.29
N GLY A 97 -3.97 -16.37 12.90
CA GLY A 97 -3.85 -16.64 14.33
C GLY A 97 -4.53 -15.59 15.23
N PRO A 98 -4.41 -15.74 16.56
CA PRO A 98 -5.17 -14.96 17.53
C PRO A 98 -4.52 -13.63 17.94
N VAL A 99 -3.37 -13.28 17.37
CA VAL A 99 -2.64 -12.04 17.74
C VAL A 99 -3.29 -10.82 17.11
N GLN A 100 -3.01 -9.63 17.64
CA GLN A 100 -3.48 -8.39 17.05
C GLN A 100 -2.61 -8.00 15.85
N TRP A 101 -3.27 -7.72 14.72
CA TRP A 101 -2.66 -7.26 13.47
C TRP A 101 -3.00 -5.79 13.19
N LEU A 102 -2.16 -5.12 12.39
CA LEU A 102 -2.43 -3.77 11.91
C LEU A 102 -3.81 -3.66 11.26
N LYS A 103 -4.47 -2.55 11.56
CA LYS A 103 -5.83 -2.20 11.12
C LYS A 103 -5.77 -0.98 10.19
N PRO A 104 -6.77 -0.79 9.32
CA PRO A 104 -8.03 -1.55 9.24
C PRO A 104 -7.90 -2.84 8.41
N TYR A 105 -8.78 -3.81 8.63
CA TYR A 105 -8.70 -5.11 7.93
C TYR A 105 -9.45 -5.09 6.60
N THR A 106 -8.86 -5.69 5.57
CA THR A 106 -9.41 -5.67 4.20
C THR A 106 -10.84 -6.19 4.12
N ASP A 107 -11.15 -7.29 4.80
CA ASP A 107 -12.50 -7.88 4.84
C ASP A 107 -13.53 -6.96 5.50
N GLU A 108 -13.17 -6.30 6.60
CA GLU A 108 -14.04 -5.36 7.31
C GLU A 108 -14.27 -4.07 6.51
N VAL A 109 -13.21 -3.48 5.94
CA VAL A 109 -13.32 -2.23 5.15
C VAL A 109 -14.14 -2.45 3.89
N LEU A 110 -14.00 -3.59 3.20
CA LEU A 110 -14.80 -3.88 2.01
C LEU A 110 -16.30 -3.92 2.32
N VAL A 111 -16.69 -4.50 3.47
CA VAL A 111 -18.09 -4.50 3.92
C VAL A 111 -18.57 -3.08 4.22
N GLU A 112 -17.77 -2.27 4.91
CA GLU A 112 -18.10 -0.88 5.22
C GLU A 112 -18.26 -0.02 3.96
N LEU A 113 -17.37 -0.16 2.98
CA LEU A 113 -17.45 0.57 1.71
C LEU A 113 -18.71 0.19 0.94
N GLY A 114 -19.05 -1.10 0.88
CA GLY A 114 -20.30 -1.57 0.29
C GLY A 114 -21.54 -0.98 0.99
N GLN A 115 -21.54 -0.91 2.32
CA GLN A 115 -22.62 -0.28 3.10
C GLN A 115 -22.73 1.23 2.87
N LYS A 116 -21.60 1.91 2.62
CA LYS A 116 -21.55 3.34 2.25
C LYS A 116 -21.96 3.60 0.80
N GLY A 117 -22.27 2.55 0.03
CA GLY A 117 -22.75 2.67 -1.35
C GLY A 117 -21.64 2.77 -2.39
N VAL A 118 -20.40 2.43 -2.05
CA VAL A 118 -19.32 2.30 -3.04
C VAL A 118 -19.63 1.12 -3.97
N LYS A 119 -19.78 1.40 -5.25
CA LYS A 119 -20.16 0.40 -6.28
C LYS A 119 -18.99 -0.02 -7.16
N SER A 120 -17.96 0.81 -7.25
CA SER A 120 -16.78 0.63 -8.08
C SER A 120 -15.55 0.76 -7.20
N LEU A 121 -14.69 -0.25 -7.21
CA LEU A 121 -13.49 -0.30 -6.39
C LEU A 121 -12.32 -0.86 -7.21
N LEU A 122 -11.21 -0.14 -7.22
CA LEU A 122 -9.95 -0.54 -7.79
C LEU A 122 -9.02 -1.02 -6.67
N ALA A 123 -8.76 -2.32 -6.61
CA ALA A 123 -7.81 -2.88 -5.66
C ALA A 123 -6.38 -2.67 -6.15
N VAL A 124 -5.55 -2.04 -5.32
CA VAL A 124 -4.13 -1.78 -5.60
C VAL A 124 -3.27 -2.56 -4.60
N PRO A 125 -2.56 -3.62 -5.04
CA PRO A 125 -1.58 -4.28 -4.19
C PRO A 125 -0.39 -3.35 -4.00
N VAL A 126 0.00 -3.12 -2.74
CA VAL A 126 1.12 -2.27 -2.35
C VAL A 126 1.98 -2.95 -1.30
#